data_AF-A0AAV1YU87-F1
#
_entry.id   AF-A0AAV1YU87-F1
#
_cell.length_a   1.000
_cell.length_b   1.000
_cell.length_c   1.000
_cell.angle_alpha   90.00
_cell.angle_beta   90.00
_cell.angle_gamma   90.00
#
_symmetry.space_group_name_H-M   'P 1'
#
loop_
_entity.id
_entity.type
_entity.pdbx_description
1 polymer ?
#
loop_
_entity_poly.entity_id
_entity_poly.type
_entity_poly.pdbx_seq_one_letter_code
_entity_poly.pdbx_strand_id
1 'polypeptide(L)'
;MKTSLLLLLFVFLAVDGQRATIRRRPPKKKPTSRPKSVTSPTDDIHGHLPPGTPEQTVSREGCSAPEVIVNGSLIPDSTTDFSTVQEIHFVGLIGRRGHKRECKIQCLNGVWVGPMCTEGGNPIKRIMRRCTLRLTDAELIGVTDENRLIPPDVDVSLPHDTEVYFRCVESGLYKFVGNDTLICEDGTWTSDLPYCMATTMHRNFSLQAPPTILYHVVSGDAGLAENGSIVVFPGTIINIDCLFQRQFGNPQWMWTPTQRQYPSAWAIPAEEKNWKFRLSIYYAKDYDSGTYTCVTPHDISNEVNIVVKDVHCPAIKSVDHNRVMAVEGNKMHSKARFACMEGFELVGPEEITCQASGQWSDDAPKCEVLRCPPLVSESKHLIVSTRNRTYGTRVVFSCPTGFKLSGAPFLNCLKTANWSDATPTCNPISCRPPVAPVNGRVLDTGRFLAGDFVQYTCSAGHVIVGESVAICTDHGVWSQPPPKCKAACEFPGEPSNGQVIPTKFHYDIGEVVMVGCHPGYRILGFQRLQCTSSSHWSSPLPHCRPYLIQS
;
A
#
# COMPACT_ATOMS: atom_id res chain seq x y z
N MET A 1 -30.44 -22.12 39.13
CA MET A 1 -29.64 -23.34 38.96
C MET A 1 -29.60 -23.62 37.46
N LYS A 2 -28.53 -23.48 36.68
CA LYS A 2 -27.07 -23.52 36.87
C LYS A 2 -26.48 -22.41 35.97
N THR A 3 -25.92 -21.32 36.50
CA THR A 3 -24.47 -21.08 36.66
C THR A 3 -23.59 -21.75 35.60
N SER A 4 -23.14 -20.99 34.60
CA SER A 4 -21.97 -21.32 33.80
C SER A 4 -21.02 -20.12 33.85
N LEU A 5 -20.03 -20.26 34.72
CA LEU A 5 -19.00 -19.29 35.07
C LEU A 5 -17.87 -19.44 34.05
N LEU A 6 -17.63 -18.43 33.21
CA LEU A 6 -16.46 -18.41 32.32
C LEU A 6 -15.23 -18.00 33.14
N LEU A 7 -14.45 -18.99 33.58
CA LEU A 7 -13.14 -18.82 34.21
C LEU A 7 -12.11 -18.46 33.12
N LEU A 8 -11.59 -17.23 33.13
CA LEU A 8 -10.37 -16.87 32.41
C LEU A 8 -9.17 -17.35 33.23
N LEU A 9 -8.61 -18.50 32.83
CA LEU A 9 -7.32 -18.98 33.33
C LEU A 9 -6.18 -18.16 32.70
N PHE A 10 -5.50 -17.36 33.53
CA PHE A 10 -4.18 -16.81 33.23
C PHE A 10 -3.14 -17.93 33.34
N VAL A 11 -2.52 -18.30 32.21
CA VAL A 11 -1.33 -19.16 32.18
C VAL A 11 -0.10 -18.25 32.23
N PHE A 12 0.54 -18.20 33.39
CA PHE A 12 1.89 -17.65 33.56
C PHE A 12 2.90 -18.67 33.03
N LEU A 13 3.61 -18.33 31.95
CA LEU A 13 4.84 -19.01 31.56
C LEU A 13 6.02 -18.25 32.17
N ALA A 14 6.63 -18.86 33.18
CA ALA A 14 7.94 -18.47 33.71
C ALA A 14 9.01 -18.79 32.66
N VAL A 15 9.79 -17.79 32.26
CA VAL A 15 11.06 -17.99 31.54
C VAL A 15 12.18 -17.47 32.43
N ASP A 16 13.10 -18.39 32.70
CA ASP A 16 14.22 -18.28 33.61
C ASP A 16 15.20 -17.15 33.26
N GLY A 17 15.73 -16.53 34.31
CA GLY A 17 16.66 -15.41 34.23
C GLY A 17 18.10 -15.87 34.01
N GLN A 18 18.76 -15.27 33.03
CA GLN A 18 20.22 -15.26 32.94
C GLN A 18 20.77 -13.85 33.17
N ARG A 19 21.36 -13.67 34.35
CA ARG A 19 22.01 -12.47 34.86
C ARG A 19 23.46 -12.48 34.38
N ALA A 20 23.79 -11.75 33.31
CA ALA A 20 25.17 -11.57 32.88
C ALA A 20 25.89 -10.58 33.83
N THR A 21 26.75 -11.12 34.70
CA THR A 21 27.62 -10.37 35.61
C THR A 21 28.77 -9.69 34.85
N ILE A 22 28.73 -8.36 34.74
CA ILE A 22 29.87 -7.55 34.29
C ILE A 22 30.84 -7.37 35.48
N ARG A 23 31.98 -8.09 35.43
CA ARG A 23 33.08 -7.94 36.37
C ARG A 23 33.83 -6.62 36.11
N ARG A 24 33.76 -5.70 37.08
CA ARG A 24 34.68 -4.56 37.23
C ARG A 24 36.10 -5.09 37.52
N ARG A 25 37.11 -4.60 36.79
CA ARG A 25 38.54 -4.73 37.16
C ARG A 25 39.16 -3.33 37.42
N PRO A 26 40.19 -3.25 38.28
CA PRO A 26 40.66 -2.02 38.93
C PRO A 26 41.71 -1.25 38.11
N PRO A 27 42.12 -0.04 38.55
CA PRO A 27 42.93 0.88 37.76
C PRO A 27 44.42 0.47 37.76
N LYS A 28 45.10 0.69 36.64
CA LYS A 28 46.57 0.63 36.55
C LYS A 28 47.15 1.94 36.00
N LYS A 29 48.33 2.26 36.55
CA LYS A 29 49.01 3.55 36.65
C LYS A 29 49.62 4.08 35.34
N LYS A 30 49.81 5.41 35.33
CA LYS A 30 50.60 6.26 34.42
C LYS A 30 51.98 5.69 34.07
N PRO A 31 52.49 6.13 32.90
CA PRO A 31 53.80 6.78 32.85
C PRO A 31 53.74 8.20 32.26
N THR A 32 54.68 9.01 32.73
CA THR A 32 54.95 10.43 32.49
C THR A 32 55.76 10.69 31.21
N SER A 33 55.42 11.73 30.43
CA SER A 33 56.39 12.71 29.89
C SER A 33 55.71 13.81 29.05
N ARG A 34 56.03 15.08 29.37
CA ARG A 34 55.77 16.36 28.66
C ARG A 34 56.61 16.43 27.35
N PRO A 35 56.31 17.27 26.33
CA PRO A 35 56.54 18.74 26.38
C PRO A 35 55.58 19.63 25.50
N LYS A 36 55.27 20.87 25.92
CA LYS A 36 55.65 22.22 25.41
C LYS A 36 55.05 22.71 24.05
N SER A 37 54.53 23.94 24.14
CA SER A 37 53.93 24.88 23.17
C SER A 37 54.94 25.63 22.28
N VAL A 38 54.55 26.07 21.07
CA VAL A 38 55.06 27.23 20.25
C VAL A 38 54.06 27.42 19.06
N THR A 39 53.21 28.46 19.03
CA THR A 39 53.24 29.76 18.28
C THR A 39 53.20 29.75 16.74
N SER A 40 52.33 30.62 16.21
CA SER A 40 52.12 31.04 14.81
C SER A 40 53.22 31.94 14.26
N PRO A 41 53.29 32.13 12.93
CA PRO A 41 53.58 33.46 12.38
C PRO A 41 52.79 33.85 11.10
N THR A 42 52.64 35.17 10.94
CA THR A 42 52.30 35.94 9.73
C THR A 42 53.54 36.20 8.86
N ASP A 43 53.38 36.48 7.56
CA ASP A 43 53.94 37.68 6.87
C ASP A 43 53.77 37.66 5.34
N ASP A 44 53.59 38.86 4.79
CA ASP A 44 53.53 39.29 3.37
C ASP A 44 54.85 39.06 2.60
N ILE A 45 54.82 39.15 1.25
CA ILE A 45 55.74 39.97 0.39
C ILE A 45 55.48 39.76 -1.13
N HIS A 46 55.48 40.88 -1.86
CA HIS A 46 55.51 41.07 -3.33
C HIS A 46 56.77 40.48 -4.04
N GLY A 47 56.65 40.09 -5.31
CA GLY A 47 57.82 39.86 -6.19
C GLY A 47 57.49 39.66 -7.68
N HIS A 48 58.22 40.37 -8.55
CA HIS A 48 58.09 40.51 -10.01
C HIS A 48 58.46 39.27 -10.86
N LEU A 49 57.89 39.21 -12.08
CA LEU A 49 58.19 38.29 -13.20
C LEU A 49 59.54 38.58 -13.91
N PRO A 50 60.13 37.55 -14.57
CA PRO A 50 60.79 37.68 -15.86
C PRO A 50 60.20 36.74 -16.95
N PRO A 51 60.43 37.00 -18.26
CA PRO A 51 59.60 36.49 -19.34
C PRO A 51 60.22 35.34 -20.16
N GLY A 52 59.33 34.55 -20.78
CA GLY A 52 59.59 33.85 -22.05
C GLY A 52 59.82 32.34 -21.96
N THR A 53 58.78 31.56 -22.26
CA THR A 53 58.78 30.40 -23.18
C THR A 53 57.35 29.83 -23.29
N PRO A 54 56.99 29.16 -24.41
CA PRO A 54 55.75 29.43 -25.13
C PRO A 54 54.61 28.45 -24.82
N GLU A 55 53.39 28.96 -25.08
CA GLU A 55 52.15 28.23 -25.41
C GLU A 55 52.11 26.75 -25.00
N GLN A 56 51.78 26.51 -23.74
CA GLN A 56 50.99 25.32 -23.43
C GLN A 56 49.54 25.64 -23.73
N THR A 57 49.05 25.01 -24.80
CA THR A 57 47.65 24.76 -25.08
C THR A 57 46.92 24.42 -23.78
N VAL A 58 46.19 25.39 -23.23
CA VAL A 58 45.29 25.16 -22.12
C VAL A 58 44.25 24.17 -22.63
N SER A 59 44.45 22.90 -22.29
CA SER A 59 43.39 21.90 -22.27
C SER A 59 42.20 22.56 -21.58
N ARG A 60 41.09 22.74 -22.31
CA ARG A 60 39.82 23.11 -21.71
C ARG A 60 39.38 21.91 -20.86
N GLU A 61 39.94 21.81 -19.67
CA GLU A 61 39.52 20.88 -18.66
C GLU A 61 38.07 21.25 -18.31
N GLY A 62 37.14 20.39 -18.71
CA GLY A 62 35.77 20.44 -18.20
C GLY A 62 35.81 20.34 -16.68
N CYS A 63 34.93 21.06 -15.99
CA CYS A 63 34.87 20.97 -14.55
C CYS A 63 34.58 19.54 -14.11
N SER A 64 35.15 19.13 -12.99
CA SER A 64 34.82 17.83 -12.38
C SER A 64 33.31 17.74 -12.12
N ALA A 65 32.77 16.52 -12.25
CA ALA A 65 31.36 16.26 -11.98
C ALA A 65 31.01 16.76 -10.57
N PRO A 66 29.99 17.62 -10.41
CA PRO A 66 29.59 18.12 -9.10
C PRO A 66 29.02 16.97 -8.26
N GLU A 67 29.36 16.92 -6.97
CA GLU A 67 28.68 16.02 -6.03
C GLU A 67 27.23 16.51 -5.81
N VAL A 68 26.26 15.80 -6.39
CA VAL A 68 24.84 16.12 -6.22
C VAL A 68 24.25 15.28 -5.09
N ILE A 69 23.90 15.96 -3.99
CA ILE A 69 23.23 15.35 -2.83
C ILE A 69 21.74 15.67 -2.91
N VAL A 70 20.89 14.66 -3.08
CA VAL A 70 19.43 14.81 -3.05
C VAL A 70 18.89 14.12 -1.79
N ASN A 71 18.20 14.90 -0.94
CA ASN A 71 17.63 14.42 0.33
C ASN A 71 18.63 13.73 1.26
N GLY A 72 19.88 14.23 1.32
CA GLY A 72 20.92 13.71 2.23
C GLY A 72 21.65 12.46 1.73
N SER A 73 21.29 11.94 0.56
CA SER A 73 21.96 10.81 -0.10
C SER A 73 22.67 11.28 -1.36
N LEU A 74 23.94 10.88 -1.51
CA LEU A 74 24.67 10.98 -2.78
C LEU A 74 23.93 10.14 -3.81
N ILE A 75 23.60 10.71 -4.97
CA ILE A 75 23.12 9.91 -6.09
C ILE A 75 24.28 8.98 -6.48
N PRO A 76 24.13 7.65 -6.40
CA PRO A 76 25.17 6.75 -6.88
C PRO A 76 25.24 6.91 -8.39
N ASP A 77 26.40 7.38 -8.89
CA ASP A 77 26.80 7.47 -10.30
C ASP A 77 25.61 7.43 -11.28
N SER A 78 24.97 8.58 -11.50
CA SER A 78 24.20 8.71 -12.73
C SER A 78 25.18 8.57 -13.88
N THR A 79 24.89 7.66 -14.82
CA THR A 79 25.65 7.36 -16.04
C THR A 79 25.66 8.53 -17.05
N THR A 80 25.78 9.76 -16.55
CA THR A 80 25.69 11.01 -17.28
C THR A 80 27.09 11.63 -17.31
N ASP A 81 27.64 11.76 -18.51
CA ASP A 81 28.92 12.43 -18.74
C ASP A 81 28.78 13.94 -18.47
N PHE A 82 29.43 14.44 -17.42
CA PHE A 82 29.40 15.85 -17.01
C PHE A 82 30.48 16.70 -17.70
N SER A 83 31.28 16.13 -18.60
CA SER A 83 32.42 16.82 -19.26
C SER A 83 32.01 18.05 -20.08
N THR A 84 30.74 18.15 -20.48
CA THR A 84 30.19 19.25 -21.28
C THR A 84 29.38 20.27 -20.48
N VAL A 85 29.16 20.06 -19.17
CA VAL A 85 28.30 20.92 -18.35
C VAL A 85 29.06 22.18 -17.95
N GLN A 86 28.61 23.33 -18.45
CA GLN A 86 29.22 24.64 -18.15
C GLN A 86 28.44 25.47 -17.12
N GLU A 87 27.15 25.19 -16.92
CA GLU A 87 26.30 25.90 -15.96
C GLU A 87 25.35 24.89 -15.28
N ILE A 88 25.14 25.06 -13.97
CA ILE A 88 24.17 24.29 -13.19
C ILE A 88 23.23 25.25 -12.51
N HIS A 89 21.94 25.05 -12.75
CA HIS A 89 20.87 25.85 -12.19
C HIS A 89 20.21 25.11 -11.03
N PHE A 90 19.94 25.82 -9.95
CA PHE A 90 19.27 25.27 -8.77
C PHE A 90 18.47 26.35 -8.04
N VAL A 91 17.59 25.94 -7.13
CA VAL A 91 16.74 26.87 -6.39
C VAL A 91 17.40 27.24 -5.06
N GLY A 92 17.75 28.51 -4.89
CA GLY A 92 18.23 29.08 -3.63
C GLY A 92 17.18 29.96 -2.95
N LEU A 93 17.25 30.06 -1.62
CA LEU A 93 16.43 30.98 -0.82
C LEU A 93 17.19 32.31 -0.65
N ILE A 94 16.60 33.41 -1.11
CA ILE A 94 17.26 34.73 -1.15
C ILE A 94 16.33 35.80 -0.58
N GLY A 95 16.91 36.65 0.28
CA GLY A 95 16.21 37.77 0.91
C GLY A 95 15.37 37.37 2.13
N ARG A 96 14.82 38.38 2.82
CA ARG A 96 14.05 38.32 4.08
C ARG A 96 12.67 37.63 4.02
N ARG A 97 12.32 37.01 2.90
CA ARG A 97 11.06 36.25 2.76
C ARG A 97 11.28 34.86 2.16
N GLY A 98 12.53 34.39 2.14
CA GLY A 98 12.87 33.07 1.58
C GLY A 98 12.33 32.82 0.16
N HIS A 99 12.26 33.83 -0.73
CA HIS A 99 11.76 33.59 -2.08
C HIS A 99 12.67 32.58 -2.79
N LYS A 100 12.07 31.48 -3.25
CA LYS A 100 12.74 30.49 -4.10
C LYS A 100 13.12 31.15 -5.42
N ARG A 101 14.41 31.27 -5.67
CA ARG A 101 14.97 31.91 -6.86
C ARG A 101 15.91 30.95 -7.55
N GLU A 102 15.94 31.03 -8.87
CA GLU A 102 16.92 30.32 -9.67
C GLU A 102 18.30 30.94 -9.46
N CYS A 103 19.21 30.14 -8.94
CA CYS A 103 20.62 30.41 -8.76
C CYS A 103 21.40 29.56 -9.76
N LYS A 104 22.58 30.03 -10.16
CA LYS A 104 23.48 29.25 -11.00
C LYS A 104 24.90 29.18 -10.45
N ILE A 105 25.58 28.07 -10.69
CA ILE A 105 27.04 27.95 -10.63
C ILE A 105 27.55 27.74 -12.06
N GLN A 106 28.69 28.34 -12.38
CA GLN A 106 29.26 28.35 -13.73
C GLN A 106 30.68 27.80 -13.70
N CYS A 107 31.00 26.89 -14.61
CA CYS A 107 32.32 26.34 -14.81
C CYS A 107 33.20 27.35 -15.57
N LEU A 108 34.23 27.87 -14.92
CA LEU A 108 35.22 28.76 -15.52
C LEU A 108 36.61 28.13 -15.36
N ASN A 109 37.23 27.75 -16.48
CA ASN A 109 38.58 27.16 -16.53
C ASN A 109 38.77 25.97 -15.58
N GLY A 110 37.86 25.00 -15.59
CA GLY A 110 37.93 23.80 -14.74
C GLY A 110 37.48 24.01 -13.29
N VAL A 111 37.07 25.22 -12.90
CA VAL A 111 36.61 25.54 -11.53
C VAL A 111 35.14 25.98 -11.53
N TRP A 112 34.33 25.40 -10.65
CA TRP A 112 32.95 25.84 -10.42
C TRP A 112 32.93 27.17 -9.64
N VAL A 113 32.29 28.20 -10.19
CA VAL A 113 32.14 29.55 -9.62
C VAL A 113 30.67 29.86 -9.35
N GLY A 114 30.34 30.25 -8.12
CA GLY A 114 29.00 30.65 -7.68
C GLY A 114 28.75 30.28 -6.22
N PRO A 115 27.49 30.28 -5.74
CA PRO A 115 26.28 30.55 -6.50
C PRO A 115 26.05 32.03 -6.81
N MET A 116 25.65 32.30 -8.05
CA MET A 116 25.21 33.61 -8.52
C MET A 116 23.69 33.61 -8.60
N CYS A 117 23.07 34.50 -7.84
CA CYS A 117 21.62 34.63 -7.82
C CYS A 117 21.24 36.11 -7.95
N THR A 118 20.25 36.41 -8.78
CA THR A 118 19.87 37.80 -9.12
C THR A 118 18.54 38.20 -8.48
N GLU A 119 18.48 39.42 -7.96
CA GLU A 119 17.23 40.05 -7.50
C GLU A 119 17.09 41.40 -8.19
N GLY A 120 16.18 41.51 -9.17
CA GLY A 120 15.87 42.77 -9.84
C GLY A 120 17.04 43.43 -10.59
N GLY A 121 18.02 42.65 -11.08
CA GLY A 121 19.17 43.16 -11.84
C GLY A 121 20.29 43.82 -11.01
N ASN A 122 20.15 43.84 -9.69
CA ASN A 122 21.14 44.37 -8.74
C ASN A 122 22.02 43.24 -8.15
N PRO A 123 23.20 43.55 -7.56
CA PRO A 123 24.30 42.60 -7.34
C PRO A 123 23.94 41.38 -6.47
N ILE A 124 24.76 40.34 -6.65
CA ILE A 124 24.62 38.98 -6.10
C ILE A 124 24.36 39.00 -4.60
N LYS A 125 23.18 38.53 -4.19
CA LYS A 125 22.88 38.24 -2.79
C LYS A 125 23.30 36.82 -2.43
N ARG A 126 23.87 36.67 -1.25
CA ARG A 126 24.24 35.37 -0.68
C ARG A 126 22.98 34.52 -0.47
N ILE A 127 23.09 33.22 -0.72
CA ILE A 127 22.04 32.25 -0.36
C ILE A 127 21.96 32.18 1.17
N MET A 128 20.74 32.31 1.70
CA MET A 128 20.51 32.20 3.13
C MET A 128 20.63 30.75 3.57
N ARG A 129 21.37 30.53 4.65
CA ARG A 129 21.56 29.20 5.24
C ARG A 129 20.30 28.73 5.93
N ARG A 130 20.10 27.42 5.90
CA ARG A 130 19.05 26.74 6.66
C ARG A 130 19.46 26.60 8.12
N CYS A 131 18.50 26.62 9.02
CA CYS A 131 18.74 26.36 10.43
C CYS A 131 18.46 24.89 10.74
N THR A 132 19.31 24.29 11.58
CA THR A 132 19.09 22.94 12.09
C THR A 132 18.45 23.04 13.47
N LEU A 133 17.41 22.25 13.70
CA LEU A 133 16.69 22.17 14.98
C LEU A 133 16.56 20.71 15.40
N ARG A 134 16.78 20.45 16.68
CA ARG A 134 16.55 19.14 17.30
C ARG A 134 15.91 19.33 18.66
N LEU A 135 14.77 18.67 18.87
CA LEU A 135 14.05 18.69 20.14
C LEU A 135 14.41 17.45 20.95
N THR A 136 15.16 17.64 22.03
CA THR A 136 15.57 16.56 22.95
C THR A 136 14.70 16.48 24.21
N ASP A 137 13.92 17.53 24.50
CA ASP A 137 12.95 17.55 25.58
C ASP A 137 11.63 16.94 25.08
N ALA A 138 11.25 15.79 25.62
CA ALA A 138 10.03 15.07 25.23
C ALA A 138 8.75 15.84 25.57
N GLU A 139 8.83 16.81 26.50
CA GLU A 139 7.70 17.59 26.97
C GLU A 139 7.54 18.90 26.19
N LEU A 140 8.43 19.18 25.23
CA LEU A 140 8.42 20.37 24.38
C LEU A 140 7.88 20.02 22.98
N ILE A 141 6.85 20.73 22.56
CA ILE A 141 6.27 20.63 21.22
C ILE A 141 6.69 21.85 20.41
N GLY A 142 7.24 21.62 19.21
CA GLY A 142 7.50 22.66 18.21
C GLY A 142 6.59 22.50 17.00
N VAL A 143 6.01 23.60 16.51
CA VAL A 143 5.16 23.65 15.33
C VAL A 143 5.64 24.77 14.42
N THR A 144 5.81 24.50 13.12
CA THR A 144 6.17 25.55 12.14
C THR A 144 4.96 26.43 11.81
N ASP A 145 5.21 27.63 11.28
CA ASP A 145 4.22 28.48 10.62
C ASP A 145 3.33 27.77 9.58
N GLU A 146 3.85 26.75 8.89
CA GLU A 146 3.07 25.85 7.99
C GLU A 146 2.22 24.78 8.72
N ASN A 147 2.03 24.90 10.04
CA ASN A 147 1.34 23.95 10.94
C ASN A 147 1.92 22.52 10.92
N ARG A 148 3.25 22.37 10.75
CA ARG A 148 3.93 21.07 10.80
C ARG A 148 4.59 20.85 12.15
N LEU A 149 4.29 19.71 12.76
CA LEU A 149 4.93 19.26 14.00
C LEU A 149 6.40 18.91 13.76
N ILE A 150 7.28 19.39 14.62
CA ILE A 150 8.69 19.03 14.65
C ILE A 150 8.84 17.67 15.37
N PRO A 151 9.37 16.62 14.71
CA PRO A 151 9.57 15.32 15.33
C PRO A 151 10.60 15.39 16.49
N PRO A 152 10.36 14.66 17.59
CA PRO A 152 11.31 14.57 18.70
C PRO A 152 12.55 13.77 18.28
N ASP A 153 13.71 14.14 18.83
CA ASP A 153 15.01 13.47 18.66
C ASP A 153 15.54 13.33 17.23
N VAL A 154 15.00 14.09 16.27
CA VAL A 154 15.43 14.11 14.87
C VAL A 154 15.95 15.50 14.50
N ASP A 155 17.08 15.56 13.79
CA ASP A 155 17.60 16.81 13.23
C ASP A 155 16.75 17.24 12.03
N VAL A 156 16.10 18.40 12.14
CA VAL A 156 15.28 18.98 11.08
C VAL A 156 15.97 20.21 10.51
N SER A 157 16.13 20.28 9.18
CA SER A 157 16.71 21.43 8.49
C SER A 157 15.61 22.31 7.91
N LEU A 158 15.42 23.49 8.50
CA LEU A 158 14.35 24.43 8.18
C LEU A 158 14.86 25.61 7.33
N PRO A 159 14.08 26.09 6.35
CA PRO A 159 14.37 27.29 5.57
C PRO A 159 14.63 28.55 6.43
N HIS A 160 15.36 29.51 5.87
CA HIS A 160 15.40 30.88 6.41
C HIS A 160 14.00 31.48 6.48
N ASP A 161 13.77 32.35 7.47
CA ASP A 161 12.49 32.98 7.83
C ASP A 161 11.41 32.02 8.34
N THR A 162 11.72 30.73 8.50
CA THR A 162 10.77 29.80 9.17
C THR A 162 10.58 30.25 10.61
N GLU A 163 9.33 30.49 11.00
CA GLU A 163 8.93 30.68 12.38
C GLU A 163 8.53 29.33 12.98
N VAL A 164 9.02 29.05 14.17
CA VAL A 164 8.67 27.85 14.94
C VAL A 164 8.12 28.28 16.29
N TYR A 165 6.89 27.88 16.57
CA TYR A 165 6.19 28.15 17.82
C TYR A 165 6.35 26.96 18.76
N PHE A 166 6.63 27.24 20.03
CA PHE A 166 6.92 26.26 21.05
C PHE A 166 5.93 26.34 22.20
N ARG A 167 5.60 25.17 22.75
CA ARG A 167 4.83 25.05 23.99
C ARG A 167 5.15 23.74 24.68
N CYS A 168 4.73 23.63 25.94
CA CYS A 168 4.76 22.34 26.62
C CYS A 168 3.56 21.46 26.20
N VAL A 169 3.71 20.14 26.32
CA VAL A 169 2.68 19.14 25.95
C VAL A 169 1.35 19.44 26.65
N GLU A 170 1.39 19.69 27.96
CA GLU A 170 0.23 20.03 28.78
C GLU A 170 0.39 21.37 29.49
N SER A 171 -0.53 22.30 29.23
CA SER A 171 -0.53 23.64 29.83
C SER A 171 -0.77 23.58 31.33
N GLY A 172 0.16 24.13 32.11
CA GLY A 172 0.10 24.16 33.57
C GLY A 172 0.77 22.97 34.27
N LEU A 173 0.94 21.82 33.60
CA LEU A 173 1.75 20.69 34.13
C LEU A 173 3.25 20.94 34.07
N TYR A 174 3.69 21.73 33.08
CA TYR A 174 5.06 22.18 32.95
C TYR A 174 5.10 23.70 32.93
N LYS A 175 6.17 24.28 33.45
CA LYS A 175 6.45 25.70 33.28
C LYS A 175 7.27 25.88 32.01
N PHE A 176 6.72 26.61 31.06
CA PHE A 176 7.45 27.03 29.87
C PHE A 176 8.52 28.08 30.25
N VAL A 177 9.76 27.88 29.80
CA VAL A 177 10.86 28.81 30.04
C VAL A 177 11.61 29.07 28.73
N GLY A 178 11.70 30.33 28.33
CA GLY A 178 12.36 30.78 27.11
C GLY A 178 11.44 31.60 26.23
N ASN A 179 11.79 31.73 24.96
CA ASN A 179 10.97 32.40 23.96
C ASN A 179 10.02 31.38 23.30
N ASP A 180 8.75 31.75 23.14
CA ASP A 180 7.75 30.88 22.52
C ASP A 180 7.89 30.80 21.00
N THR A 181 8.66 31.70 20.39
CA THR A 181 8.84 31.77 18.94
C THR A 181 10.32 31.89 18.59
N LEU A 182 10.80 30.99 17.73
CA LEU A 182 12.13 31.05 17.13
C LEU A 182 12.03 31.30 15.64
N ILE A 183 12.87 32.20 15.13
CA ILE A 183 12.92 32.55 13.72
C ILE A 183 14.30 32.15 13.19
N CYS A 184 14.33 31.52 12.01
CA CYS A 184 15.60 31.16 11.37
C CYS A 184 16.21 32.34 10.61
N GLU A 185 17.33 32.88 11.09
CA GLU A 185 18.08 33.98 10.48
C GLU A 185 19.45 33.51 9.96
N ASP A 186 19.61 33.37 8.63
CA ASP A 186 20.83 32.93 7.92
C ASP A 186 21.58 31.76 8.61
N GLY A 187 20.85 30.71 8.97
CA GLY A 187 21.39 29.49 9.59
C GLY A 187 21.57 29.54 11.10
N THR A 188 21.15 30.63 11.75
CA THR A 188 21.13 30.79 13.20
C THR A 188 19.71 31.07 13.70
N TRP A 189 19.40 30.64 14.92
CA TRP A 189 18.10 30.92 15.54
C TRP A 189 18.14 32.23 16.32
N THR A 190 17.02 32.97 16.35
CA THR A 190 16.92 34.27 17.04
C THR A 190 17.11 34.22 18.56
N SER A 191 16.91 33.06 19.18
CA SER A 191 17.12 32.84 20.61
C SER A 191 17.54 31.40 20.91
N ASP A 192 17.86 31.11 22.18
CA ASP A 192 18.08 29.74 22.63
C ASP A 192 16.79 28.93 22.63
N LEU A 193 16.92 27.59 22.54
CA LEU A 193 15.78 26.68 22.58
C LEU A 193 15.06 26.79 23.94
N PRO A 194 13.73 26.98 23.97
CA PRO A 194 12.96 26.93 25.21
C PRO A 194 12.95 25.51 25.79
N TYR A 195 12.55 25.39 27.05
CA TYR A 195 12.40 24.08 27.71
C TYR A 195 11.22 24.06 28.66
N CYS A 196 10.76 22.85 28.98
CA CYS A 196 9.61 22.63 29.85
C CYS A 196 10.08 22.18 31.24
N MET A 197 10.00 23.08 32.22
CA MET A 197 10.40 22.79 33.59
C MET A 197 9.29 22.01 34.32
N ALA A 198 9.64 20.83 34.85
CA ALA A 198 8.75 20.01 35.66
C ALA A 198 8.24 20.75 36.92
N THR A 199 6.93 20.71 37.14
CA THR A 199 6.24 21.38 38.25
C THR A 199 6.13 20.49 39.50
N THR A 200 5.49 21.01 40.56
CA THR A 200 5.25 20.33 41.84
C THR A 200 4.70 18.90 41.69
N MET A 201 3.77 18.63 40.78
CA MET A 201 3.18 17.29 40.61
C MET A 201 4.21 16.25 40.15
N HIS A 202 5.11 16.63 39.24
CA HIS A 202 6.21 15.77 38.76
C HIS A 202 7.42 15.72 39.71
N ARG A 203 7.54 16.71 40.61
CA ARG A 203 8.64 16.84 41.58
C ARG A 203 8.22 16.49 43.01
N ASN A 204 7.17 15.65 43.15
CA ASN A 204 6.65 15.19 44.45
C ASN A 204 6.43 16.35 45.45
N PHE A 205 5.78 17.41 44.99
CA PHE A 205 5.46 18.64 45.72
C PHE A 205 6.68 19.38 46.30
N SER A 206 7.85 19.31 45.65
CA SER A 206 9.01 20.13 46.01
C SER A 206 8.70 21.62 46.02
N LEU A 207 9.08 22.32 47.10
CA LEU A 207 8.89 23.76 47.26
C LEU A 207 9.76 24.62 46.32
N GLN A 208 10.77 24.02 45.69
CA GLN A 208 11.64 24.67 44.72
C GLN A 208 11.15 24.49 43.27
N ALA A 209 10.12 23.67 43.06
CA ALA A 209 9.52 23.47 41.76
C ALA A 209 8.40 24.50 41.52
N PRO A 210 8.20 24.97 40.28
CA PRO A 210 7.03 25.76 39.93
C PRO A 210 5.73 25.04 40.29
N PRO A 211 4.69 25.77 40.71
CA PRO A 211 3.42 25.14 41.04
C PRO A 211 2.76 24.55 39.79
N THR A 212 2.11 23.41 39.94
CA THR A 212 1.28 22.82 38.89
C THR A 212 -0.04 23.57 38.84
N ILE A 213 -0.50 23.93 37.66
CA ILE A 213 -1.82 24.54 37.46
C ILE A 213 -2.70 23.55 36.70
N LEU A 214 -3.84 23.22 37.28
CA LEU A 214 -4.86 22.37 36.66
C LEU A 214 -6.15 23.17 36.49
N TYR A 215 -6.95 22.84 35.49
CA TYR A 215 -8.29 23.40 35.35
C TYR A 215 -9.34 22.29 35.32
N HIS A 216 -10.54 22.61 35.79
CA HIS A 216 -11.71 21.76 35.60
C HIS A 216 -12.95 22.59 35.34
N VAL A 217 -13.76 22.11 34.40
CA VAL A 217 -15.02 22.71 34.02
C VAL A 217 -16.10 22.23 35.00
N VAL A 218 -16.73 23.17 35.71
CA VAL A 218 -17.85 22.87 36.61
C VAL A 218 -19.17 22.79 35.82
N SER A 219 -19.34 23.71 34.86
CA SER A 219 -20.49 23.78 33.97
C SER A 219 -20.11 24.55 32.72
N GLY A 220 -20.61 24.14 31.55
CA GLY A 220 -20.22 24.71 30.26
C GLY A 220 -19.19 23.83 29.56
N ASP A 221 -18.30 24.45 28.78
CA ASP A 221 -17.29 23.73 27.99
C ASP A 221 -15.96 24.48 27.93
N ALA A 222 -14.85 23.74 27.87
CA ALA A 222 -13.50 24.26 27.70
C ALA A 222 -12.58 23.21 27.07
N GLY A 223 -11.65 23.62 26.23
CA GLY A 223 -10.70 22.72 25.57
C GLY A 223 -9.31 23.35 25.40
N LEU A 224 -8.33 22.54 25.06
CA LEU A 224 -6.95 23.01 24.82
C LEU A 224 -6.76 23.32 23.33
N ALA A 225 -6.36 24.54 23.00
CA ALA A 225 -5.98 24.92 21.65
C ALA A 225 -4.56 24.44 21.31
N GLU A 226 -4.25 24.38 20.01
CA GLU A 226 -2.94 23.95 19.51
C GLU A 226 -1.78 24.83 19.98
N ASN A 227 -2.05 26.10 20.31
CA ASN A 227 -1.08 27.03 20.87
C ASN A 227 -0.94 26.91 22.41
N GLY A 228 -1.60 25.93 23.05
CA GLY A 228 -1.55 25.72 24.50
C GLY A 228 -2.50 26.61 25.31
N SER A 229 -3.29 27.48 24.67
CA SER A 229 -4.29 28.28 25.39
C SER A 229 -5.49 27.41 25.78
N ILE A 230 -6.02 27.62 26.98
CA ILE A 230 -7.26 26.99 27.43
C ILE A 230 -8.42 27.83 26.89
N VAL A 231 -9.12 27.31 25.89
CA VAL A 231 -10.26 27.99 25.28
C VAL A 231 -11.52 27.64 26.05
N VAL A 232 -12.20 28.65 26.56
CA VAL A 232 -13.36 28.52 27.44
C VAL A 232 -14.60 29.09 26.74
N PHE A 233 -15.69 28.32 26.72
CA PHE A 233 -16.93 28.78 26.11
C PHE A 233 -17.58 29.91 26.94
N PRO A 234 -18.21 30.93 26.33
CA PRO A 234 -18.88 31.99 27.09
C PRO A 234 -19.98 31.44 28.01
N GLY A 235 -20.00 31.87 29.26
CA GLY A 235 -20.91 31.40 30.29
C GLY A 235 -20.43 30.17 31.07
N THR A 236 -19.29 29.57 30.70
CA THR A 236 -18.68 28.47 31.44
C THR A 236 -18.29 28.89 32.85
N ILE A 237 -18.47 27.98 33.82
CA ILE A 237 -17.91 28.07 35.16
C ILE A 237 -16.69 27.16 35.19
N ILE A 238 -15.51 27.75 35.35
CA ILE A 238 -14.23 27.04 35.36
C ILE A 238 -13.47 27.35 36.64
N ASN A 239 -12.88 26.31 37.20
CA ASN A 239 -12.02 26.40 38.36
C ASN A 239 -10.58 26.10 37.94
N ILE A 240 -9.66 26.92 38.42
CA ILE A 240 -8.23 26.82 38.15
C ILE A 240 -7.54 26.56 39.48
N ASP A 241 -6.93 25.40 39.62
CA ASP A 241 -6.31 24.91 40.84
C ASP A 241 -4.80 25.03 40.75
N CYS A 242 -4.21 25.81 41.65
CA CYS A 242 -2.78 25.84 41.87
C CYS A 242 -2.41 24.78 42.92
N LEU A 243 -1.58 23.81 42.53
CA LEU A 243 -1.16 22.74 43.41
C LEU A 243 -0.01 23.21 44.30
N PHE A 244 -0.28 23.35 45.59
CA PHE A 244 0.69 23.79 46.58
C PHE A 244 0.32 23.30 47.97
N GLN A 245 1.29 22.86 48.78
CA GLN A 245 1.03 22.34 50.11
C GLN A 245 0.69 23.46 51.11
N ARG A 246 -0.54 23.43 51.63
CA ARG A 246 -1.11 24.46 52.51
C ARG A 246 -0.31 24.78 53.77
N GLN A 247 0.41 23.79 54.31
CA GLN A 247 1.25 23.96 55.50
C GLN A 247 2.40 24.95 55.30
N PHE A 248 2.77 25.23 54.04
CA PHE A 248 3.87 26.12 53.67
C PHE A 248 3.40 27.52 53.24
N GLY A 249 2.14 27.86 53.52
CA GLY A 249 1.55 29.18 53.23
C GLY A 249 0.52 29.15 52.11
N ASN A 250 0.03 30.34 51.75
CA ASN A 250 -1.02 30.52 50.74
C ASN A 250 -0.41 31.09 49.45
N PRO A 251 -0.57 30.41 48.31
CA PRO A 251 -0.25 31.00 47.01
C PRO A 251 -1.07 32.27 46.75
N GLN A 252 -0.60 33.08 45.80
CA GLN A 252 -1.28 34.27 45.30
C GLN A 252 -1.61 34.08 43.82
N TRP A 253 -2.83 34.41 43.44
CA TRP A 253 -3.22 34.46 42.03
C TRP A 253 -3.03 35.88 41.51
N MET A 254 -2.35 36.01 40.38
CA MET A 254 -2.26 37.22 39.58
C MET A 254 -2.90 36.95 38.23
N TRP A 255 -3.49 37.97 37.61
CA TRP A 255 -4.12 37.83 36.31
C TRP A 255 -4.06 39.13 35.53
N THR A 256 -4.04 39.03 34.20
CA THR A 256 -4.00 40.20 33.32
C THR A 256 -5.35 40.93 33.13
N PRO A 257 -6.54 40.27 33.19
CA PRO A 257 -7.82 40.96 33.07
C PRO A 257 -8.11 41.93 34.22
N THR A 258 -8.35 43.21 33.92
CA THR A 258 -8.56 44.23 34.96
C THR A 258 -10.03 44.49 35.31
N GLN A 259 -10.95 43.96 34.52
CA GLN A 259 -12.38 44.29 34.63
C GLN A 259 -13.09 43.58 35.79
N ARG A 260 -12.50 42.50 36.33
CA ARG A 260 -13.13 41.64 37.31
C ARG A 260 -12.11 41.09 38.31
N GLN A 261 -12.56 40.92 39.55
CA GLN A 261 -11.84 40.14 40.55
C GLN A 261 -12.43 38.74 40.64
N TYR A 262 -11.56 37.75 40.81
CA TYR A 262 -11.96 36.35 40.92
C TYR A 262 -11.78 35.87 42.36
N PRO A 263 -12.80 35.20 42.94
CA PRO A 263 -12.65 34.60 44.24
C PRO A 263 -11.55 33.53 44.18
N SER A 264 -10.65 33.56 45.17
CA SER A 264 -9.63 32.54 45.36
C SER A 264 -9.60 32.04 46.80
N ALA A 265 -9.51 30.72 46.96
CA ALA A 265 -9.52 30.07 48.27
C ALA A 265 -8.97 28.64 48.16
N TRP A 266 -8.64 28.03 49.30
CA TRP A 266 -8.40 26.59 49.37
C TRP A 266 -9.66 25.81 48.96
N ALA A 267 -9.48 24.72 48.23
CA ALA A 267 -10.57 23.82 47.87
C ALA A 267 -11.35 23.37 49.13
N ILE A 268 -12.67 23.25 49.00
CA ILE A 268 -13.57 22.88 50.11
C ILE A 268 -13.51 21.37 50.43
N PRO A 269 -13.49 20.45 49.43
CA PRO A 269 -13.44 19.02 49.70
C PRO A 269 -12.25 18.65 50.60
N ALA A 270 -12.49 17.81 51.61
CA ALA A 270 -11.50 17.49 52.64
C ALA A 270 -10.22 16.85 52.08
N GLU A 271 -10.34 16.13 50.97
CA GLU A 271 -9.24 15.46 50.27
C GLU A 271 -8.35 16.45 49.49
N GLU A 272 -8.90 17.59 49.06
CA GLU A 272 -8.22 18.56 48.18
C GLU A 272 -7.72 19.81 48.92
N LYS A 273 -8.35 20.15 50.05
CA LYS A 273 -8.14 21.41 50.79
C LYS A 273 -6.72 21.66 51.29
N ASN A 274 -5.88 20.63 51.29
CA ASN A 274 -4.50 20.68 51.78
C ASN A 274 -3.48 20.95 50.67
N TRP A 275 -3.88 20.85 49.40
CA TRP A 275 -2.95 20.94 48.27
C TRP A 275 -3.51 21.66 47.03
N LYS A 276 -4.79 22.03 46.98
CA LYS A 276 -5.39 22.82 45.89
C LYS A 276 -5.81 24.21 46.34
N PHE A 277 -5.14 25.26 45.82
CA PHE A 277 -5.55 26.64 45.97
C PHE A 277 -6.25 27.13 44.69
N ARG A 278 -7.57 27.30 44.78
CA ARG A 278 -8.49 27.46 43.65
C ARG A 278 -8.77 28.93 43.35
N LEU A 279 -8.79 29.29 42.07
CA LEU A 279 -9.42 30.49 41.53
C LEU A 279 -10.63 30.06 40.70
N SER A 280 -11.76 30.75 40.84
CA SER A 280 -13.00 30.41 40.14
C SER A 280 -13.46 31.56 39.23
N ILE A 281 -13.63 31.26 37.95
CA ILE A 281 -14.25 32.16 36.97
C ILE A 281 -15.70 31.70 36.78
N TYR A 282 -16.65 32.50 37.28
CA TYR A 282 -18.07 32.21 37.16
C TYR A 282 -18.67 32.90 35.94
N TYR A 283 -19.32 32.14 35.07
CA TYR A 283 -20.00 32.64 33.88
C TYR A 283 -19.07 33.45 32.97
N ALA A 284 -18.00 32.81 32.51
CA ALA A 284 -16.90 33.42 31.76
C ALA A 284 -17.38 34.33 30.62
N LYS A 285 -16.73 35.49 30.47
CA LYS A 285 -16.96 36.48 29.42
C LYS A 285 -15.68 36.73 28.62
N ASP A 286 -15.83 37.33 27.44
CA ASP A 286 -14.73 37.70 26.55
C ASP A 286 -13.61 38.48 27.27
N TYR A 287 -13.98 39.41 28.15
CA TYR A 287 -13.03 40.19 28.96
C TYR A 287 -12.31 39.40 30.06
N ASP A 288 -12.71 38.16 30.37
CA ASP A 288 -11.97 37.28 31.28
C ASP A 288 -10.78 36.60 30.56
N SER A 289 -10.58 36.86 29.25
CA SER A 289 -9.43 36.32 28.50
C SER A 289 -8.11 36.96 28.95
N GLY A 290 -7.12 36.15 29.30
CA GLY A 290 -5.83 36.63 29.75
C GLY A 290 -4.95 35.55 30.37
N THR A 291 -3.81 35.98 30.91
CA THR A 291 -2.86 35.11 31.60
C THR A 291 -3.21 35.07 33.09
N TYR A 292 -3.25 33.86 33.65
CA TYR A 292 -3.49 33.59 35.06
C TYR A 292 -2.25 32.93 35.66
N THR A 293 -1.60 33.63 36.58
CA THR A 293 -0.32 33.25 37.17
C THR A 293 -0.53 32.88 38.64
N CYS A 294 -0.14 31.68 39.02
CA CYS A 294 -0.06 31.30 40.43
C CYS A 294 1.37 31.54 40.93
N VAL A 295 1.50 32.36 41.98
CA VAL A 295 2.77 32.66 42.66
C VAL A 295 2.77 32.00 44.02
N THR A 296 3.75 31.16 44.29
CA THR A 296 3.94 30.54 45.60
C THR A 296 4.51 31.56 46.61
N PRO A 297 4.43 31.29 47.93
CA PRO A 297 5.07 32.13 48.96
C PRO A 297 6.60 32.30 48.82
N HIS A 298 7.24 31.55 47.93
CA HIS A 298 8.68 31.61 47.65
C HIS A 298 8.98 32.31 46.31
N ASP A 299 8.03 33.10 45.79
CA ASP A 299 8.12 33.83 44.52
C ASP A 299 8.35 32.96 43.27
N ILE A 300 8.13 31.64 43.39
CA ILE A 300 8.14 30.73 42.25
C ILE A 300 6.74 30.70 41.66
N SER A 301 6.64 30.97 40.37
CA SER A 301 5.37 31.05 39.66
C SER A 301 5.26 30.07 38.51
N ASN A 302 4.02 29.77 38.14
CA ASN A 302 3.65 29.17 36.86
C ASN A 302 2.40 29.88 36.34
N GLU A 303 2.09 29.73 35.06
CA GLU A 303 0.97 30.44 34.43
C GLU A 303 0.29 29.64 33.34
N VAL A 304 -0.96 30.02 33.07
CA VAL A 304 -1.79 29.49 32.00
C VAL A 304 -2.51 30.63 31.29
N ASN A 305 -2.71 30.49 29.98
CA ASN A 305 -3.46 31.44 29.17
C ASN A 305 -4.88 30.92 28.98
N ILE A 306 -5.88 31.75 29.32
CA ILE A 306 -7.29 31.47 29.11
C ILE A 306 -7.83 32.42 28.04
N VAL A 307 -8.52 31.85 27.05
CA VAL A 307 -9.19 32.61 26.00
C VAL A 307 -10.67 32.26 26.02
N VAL A 308 -11.52 33.23 26.36
CA VAL A 308 -12.96 33.05 26.35
C VAL A 308 -13.49 33.36 24.95
N LYS A 309 -13.90 32.31 24.23
CA LYS A 309 -14.32 32.42 22.83
C LYS A 309 -15.43 31.44 22.50
N ASP A 310 -16.43 31.93 21.78
CA ASP A 310 -17.47 31.08 21.21
C ASP A 310 -16.94 30.35 19.96
N VAL A 311 -16.51 29.10 20.13
CA VAL A 311 -15.87 28.30 19.08
C VAL A 311 -16.91 27.47 18.33
N HIS A 312 -16.96 27.70 17.02
CA HIS A 312 -17.76 26.92 16.08
C HIS A 312 -16.91 26.43 14.92
N CYS A 313 -17.06 25.15 14.56
CA CYS A 313 -16.45 24.57 13.38
C CYS A 313 -17.26 24.85 12.11
N PRO A 314 -16.60 24.93 10.95
CA PRO A 314 -17.28 25.12 9.68
C PRO A 314 -18.21 23.95 9.36
N ALA A 315 -19.30 24.24 8.64
CA ALA A 315 -20.21 23.19 8.17
C ALA A 315 -19.48 22.22 7.23
N ILE A 316 -19.60 20.92 7.50
CA ILE A 316 -18.99 19.87 6.68
C ILE A 316 -19.75 19.80 5.35
N LYS A 317 -19.08 20.15 4.25
CA LYS A 317 -19.69 20.11 2.91
C LYS A 317 -19.96 18.66 2.49
N SER A 318 -21.21 18.35 2.18
CA SER A 318 -21.60 17.05 1.63
C SER A 318 -21.40 17.02 0.12
N VAL A 319 -20.17 16.69 -0.31
CA VAL A 319 -19.84 16.56 -1.74
C VAL A 319 -19.95 15.10 -2.21
N ASP A 320 -19.84 14.15 -1.29
CA ASP A 320 -19.91 12.73 -1.56
C ASP A 320 -21.33 12.20 -1.29
N HIS A 321 -22.05 11.89 -2.37
CA HIS A 321 -23.42 11.37 -2.30
C HIS A 321 -23.49 9.97 -1.66
N ASN A 322 -22.36 9.25 -1.58
CA ASN A 322 -22.29 7.91 -0.99
C ASN A 322 -21.94 7.93 0.50
N ARG A 323 -21.72 9.13 1.07
CA ARG A 323 -21.40 9.32 2.48
C ARG A 323 -22.64 9.71 3.26
N VAL A 324 -22.94 8.92 4.29
CA VAL A 324 -23.92 9.23 5.32
C VAL A 324 -23.18 9.91 6.47
N MET A 325 -23.74 11.00 6.99
CA MET A 325 -23.14 11.78 8.06
C MET A 325 -24.19 12.10 9.11
N ALA A 326 -23.82 11.93 10.38
CA ALA A 326 -24.57 12.39 11.54
C ALA A 326 -23.73 13.43 12.28
N VAL A 327 -24.26 14.64 12.44
CA VAL A 327 -23.57 15.77 13.10
C VAL A 327 -24.37 16.18 14.33
N GLU A 328 -23.76 16.08 15.51
CA GLU A 328 -24.39 16.43 16.79
C GLU A 328 -24.45 17.95 17.03
N GLY A 329 -23.84 18.74 16.14
CA GLY A 329 -23.71 20.18 16.20
C GLY A 329 -22.38 20.63 15.60
N ASN A 330 -22.06 21.91 15.72
CA ASN A 330 -20.79 22.47 15.25
C ASN A 330 -20.05 23.26 16.34
N LYS A 331 -20.42 23.10 17.61
CA LYS A 331 -19.70 23.71 18.74
C LYS A 331 -18.47 22.88 19.08
N MET A 332 -17.53 23.45 19.83
CA MET A 332 -16.42 22.70 20.44
C MET A 332 -16.90 21.38 21.07
N HIS A 333 -16.10 20.33 20.92
CA HIS A 333 -16.41 18.95 21.31
C HIS A 333 -17.61 18.28 20.62
N SER A 334 -18.34 18.97 19.73
CA SER A 334 -19.34 18.33 18.89
C SER A 334 -18.67 17.29 17.99
N LYS A 335 -19.37 16.18 17.77
CA LYS A 335 -18.88 15.05 16.98
C LYS A 335 -19.64 14.95 15.66
N ALA A 336 -18.92 14.58 14.62
CA ALA A 336 -19.48 14.18 13.35
C ALA A 336 -19.05 12.74 13.06
N ARG A 337 -20.03 11.85 12.89
CA ARG A 337 -19.84 10.44 12.57
C ARG A 337 -20.16 10.19 11.11
N PHE A 338 -19.35 9.36 10.46
CA PHE A 338 -19.47 9.04 9.05
C PHE A 338 -19.67 7.55 8.83
N ALA A 339 -20.47 7.24 7.82
CA ALA A 339 -20.61 5.89 7.29
C ALA A 339 -20.76 5.98 5.77
N CYS A 340 -20.49 4.89 5.07
CA CYS A 340 -20.73 4.80 3.64
C CYS A 340 -21.98 3.98 3.33
N MET A 341 -22.64 4.29 2.22
CA MET A 341 -23.70 3.44 1.67
C MET A 341 -23.16 2.03 1.36
N GLU A 342 -24.06 1.05 1.28
CA GLU A 342 -23.67 -0.33 0.95
C GLU A 342 -22.90 -0.39 -0.37
N GLY A 343 -21.77 -1.10 -0.38
CA GLY A 343 -20.90 -1.20 -1.56
C GLY A 343 -19.73 -0.23 -1.59
N PHE A 344 -19.60 0.63 -0.59
CA PHE A 344 -18.53 1.59 -0.44
C PHE A 344 -17.77 1.38 0.87
N GLU A 345 -16.48 1.68 0.86
CA GLU A 345 -15.59 1.63 2.01
C GLU A 345 -15.22 3.04 2.44
N LEU A 346 -15.14 3.25 3.77
CA LEU A 346 -14.77 4.53 4.36
C LEU A 346 -13.25 4.68 4.36
N VAL A 347 -12.74 5.65 3.60
CA VAL A 347 -11.32 6.01 3.57
C VAL A 347 -11.13 7.30 4.36
N GLY A 348 -10.60 7.16 5.59
CA GLY A 348 -10.40 8.23 6.55
C GLY A 348 -11.03 7.92 7.91
N PRO A 349 -11.16 8.92 8.80
CA PRO A 349 -11.69 8.73 10.15
C PRO A 349 -13.21 8.50 10.15
N GLU A 350 -13.68 7.55 10.97
CA GLU A 350 -15.12 7.30 11.22
C GLU A 350 -15.79 8.44 12.01
N GLU A 351 -15.02 9.11 12.87
CA GLU A 351 -15.49 10.19 13.73
C GLU A 351 -14.46 11.33 13.74
N ILE A 352 -14.95 12.57 13.54
CA ILE A 352 -14.16 13.79 13.75
C ILE A 352 -14.81 14.64 14.83
N THR A 353 -13.99 15.37 15.59
CA THR A 353 -14.44 16.20 16.71
C THR A 353 -14.08 17.66 16.48
N CYS A 354 -14.98 18.58 16.80
CA CYS A 354 -14.71 20.02 16.70
C CYS A 354 -13.74 20.46 17.82
N GLN A 355 -12.58 20.98 17.45
CA GLN A 355 -11.52 21.34 18.38
C GLN A 355 -11.62 22.80 18.83
N ALA A 356 -10.88 23.14 19.89
CA ALA A 356 -10.75 24.50 20.42
C ALA A 356 -10.17 25.50 19.40
N SER A 357 -9.50 25.02 18.35
CA SER A 357 -9.03 25.82 17.21
C SER A 357 -10.18 26.38 16.35
N GLY A 358 -11.40 25.82 16.46
CA GLY A 358 -12.50 26.08 15.54
C GLY A 358 -12.39 25.30 14.23
N GLN A 359 -11.51 24.31 14.18
CA GLN A 359 -11.41 23.35 13.09
C GLN A 359 -11.81 21.95 13.55
N TRP A 360 -12.26 21.13 12.61
CA TRP A 360 -12.47 19.72 12.89
C TRP A 360 -11.12 19.02 13.03
N SER A 361 -11.07 17.97 13.84
CA SER A 361 -9.85 17.20 14.11
C SER A 361 -9.20 16.57 12.88
N ASP A 362 -9.96 16.41 11.80
CA ASP A 362 -9.50 15.89 10.53
C ASP A 362 -10.46 16.35 9.41
N ASP A 363 -10.04 16.14 8.16
CA ASP A 363 -10.88 16.30 6.99
C ASP A 363 -11.97 15.22 6.93
N ALA A 364 -13.10 15.55 6.30
CA ALA A 364 -14.19 14.59 6.14
C ALA A 364 -13.75 13.41 5.23
N PRO A 365 -14.00 12.14 5.65
CA PRO A 365 -13.56 10.96 4.92
C PRO A 365 -14.28 10.83 3.57
N LYS A 366 -13.72 10.00 2.68
CA LYS A 366 -14.27 9.71 1.36
C LYS A 366 -14.83 8.29 1.32
N CYS A 367 -15.92 8.09 0.58
CA CYS A 367 -16.48 6.77 0.32
C CYS A 367 -16.00 6.26 -1.04
N GLU A 368 -15.14 5.25 -1.03
CA GLU A 368 -14.64 4.63 -2.26
C GLU A 368 -15.40 3.34 -2.57
N VAL A 369 -15.73 3.10 -3.84
CA VAL A 369 -16.43 1.89 -4.23
C VAL A 369 -15.57 0.66 -3.96
N LEU A 370 -16.15 -0.34 -3.30
CA LEU A 370 -15.49 -1.63 -3.03
C LEU A 370 -15.14 -2.32 -4.34
N ARG A 371 -13.94 -2.91 -4.40
CA ARG A 371 -13.44 -3.61 -5.59
C ARG A 371 -13.01 -5.02 -5.27
N CYS A 372 -13.57 -5.98 -5.99
CA CYS A 372 -13.18 -7.38 -5.88
C CYS A 372 -11.77 -7.64 -6.47
N PRO A 373 -11.07 -8.69 -6.01
CA PRO A 373 -9.79 -9.11 -6.56
C PRO A 373 -9.84 -9.28 -8.07
N PRO A 374 -8.71 -9.09 -8.78
CA PRO A 374 -8.63 -9.46 -10.18
C PRO A 374 -9.00 -10.94 -10.33
N LEU A 375 -9.83 -11.25 -11.32
CA LEU A 375 -10.15 -12.64 -11.65
C LEU A 375 -8.87 -13.29 -12.20
N VAL A 376 -8.29 -14.21 -11.43
CA VAL A 376 -7.19 -15.06 -11.88
C VAL A 376 -7.81 -16.36 -12.40
N SER A 377 -7.56 -16.66 -13.67
CA SER A 377 -7.96 -17.92 -14.31
C SER A 377 -6.72 -18.60 -14.87
N GLU A 378 -6.56 -19.89 -14.57
CA GLU A 378 -5.54 -20.73 -15.18
C GLU A 378 -5.91 -21.15 -16.61
N SER A 379 -7.20 -21.08 -16.97
CA SER A 379 -7.68 -21.45 -18.30
C SER A 379 -7.60 -20.27 -19.27
N LYS A 380 -6.74 -20.39 -20.29
CA LYS A 380 -6.62 -19.44 -21.41
C LYS A 380 -7.89 -19.36 -22.29
N HIS A 381 -8.77 -20.36 -22.17
CA HIS A 381 -9.99 -20.48 -22.97
C HIS A 381 -11.21 -19.86 -22.29
N LEU A 382 -11.08 -19.32 -21.07
CA LEU A 382 -12.18 -18.68 -20.37
C LEU A 382 -12.48 -17.30 -20.97
N ILE A 383 -13.70 -17.12 -21.46
CA ILE A 383 -14.20 -15.86 -21.99
C ILE A 383 -14.99 -15.16 -20.87
N VAL A 384 -14.68 -13.88 -20.65
CA VAL A 384 -15.22 -13.07 -19.53
C VAL A 384 -15.96 -11.86 -20.08
N SER A 385 -17.20 -11.63 -19.64
CA SER A 385 -18.05 -10.54 -20.17
C SER A 385 -17.56 -9.13 -19.83
N THR A 386 -16.98 -8.93 -18.65
CA THR A 386 -16.46 -7.63 -18.20
C THR A 386 -15.30 -7.81 -17.24
N ARG A 387 -14.37 -6.85 -17.24
CA ARG A 387 -13.29 -6.75 -16.25
C ARG A 387 -13.60 -5.74 -15.15
N ASN A 388 -14.81 -5.18 -15.12
CA ASN A 388 -15.21 -4.34 -14.01
C ASN A 388 -15.29 -5.20 -12.73
N ARG A 389 -14.77 -4.65 -11.63
CA ARG A 389 -14.66 -5.32 -10.33
C ARG A 389 -15.34 -4.55 -9.23
N THR A 390 -16.07 -3.48 -9.56
CA THR A 390 -16.80 -2.71 -8.55
C THR A 390 -17.93 -3.54 -7.96
N TYR A 391 -18.26 -3.29 -6.70
CA TYR A 391 -19.41 -3.87 -6.01
C TYR A 391 -20.68 -3.87 -6.88
N GLY A 392 -21.45 -4.96 -6.79
CA GLY A 392 -22.67 -5.15 -7.57
C GLY A 392 -22.45 -5.58 -9.02
N THR A 393 -21.22 -5.54 -9.54
CA THR A 393 -20.92 -6.03 -10.89
C THR A 393 -21.17 -7.53 -10.99
N ARG A 394 -21.89 -7.94 -12.03
CA ARG A 394 -22.09 -9.34 -12.42
C ARG A 394 -21.23 -9.68 -13.62
N VAL A 395 -20.29 -10.60 -13.43
CA VAL A 395 -19.42 -11.14 -14.48
C VAL A 395 -20.01 -12.45 -14.97
N VAL A 396 -20.12 -12.62 -16.29
CA VAL A 396 -20.64 -13.83 -16.93
C VAL A 396 -19.51 -14.52 -17.68
N PHE A 397 -19.45 -15.84 -17.58
CA PHE A 397 -18.40 -16.66 -18.16
C PHE A 397 -18.93 -17.56 -19.29
N SER A 398 -18.12 -17.74 -20.32
CA SER A 398 -18.40 -18.68 -21.41
C SER A 398 -17.11 -19.36 -21.89
N CYS A 399 -17.27 -20.48 -22.60
CA CYS A 399 -16.17 -21.21 -23.21
C CYS A 399 -16.35 -21.25 -24.73
N PRO A 400 -15.25 -21.28 -25.51
CA PRO A 400 -15.30 -21.51 -26.94
C PRO A 400 -15.76 -22.94 -27.25
N THR A 401 -16.16 -23.18 -28.50
CA THR A 401 -16.54 -24.50 -29.01
C THR A 401 -15.45 -25.54 -28.70
N GLY A 402 -15.87 -26.75 -28.29
CA GLY A 402 -14.97 -27.83 -27.89
C GLY A 402 -14.51 -27.76 -26.42
N PHE A 403 -14.92 -26.75 -25.67
CA PHE A 403 -14.69 -26.64 -24.23
C PHE A 403 -16.02 -26.54 -23.47
N LYS A 404 -16.06 -27.13 -22.28
CA LYS A 404 -17.20 -27.03 -21.35
C LYS A 404 -16.80 -26.21 -20.13
N LEU A 405 -17.74 -25.38 -19.66
CA LEU A 405 -17.56 -24.59 -18.45
C LEU A 405 -17.73 -25.49 -17.22
N SER A 406 -16.76 -25.42 -16.31
CA SER A 406 -16.75 -26.15 -15.06
C SER A 406 -16.70 -25.16 -13.90
N GLY A 407 -17.82 -25.00 -13.20
CA GLY A 407 -17.99 -24.04 -12.09
C GLY A 407 -19.19 -23.13 -12.30
N ALA A 408 -19.24 -22.02 -11.54
CA ALA A 408 -20.34 -21.07 -11.60
C ALA A 408 -20.35 -20.30 -12.95
N PRO A 409 -21.49 -20.19 -13.64
CA PRO A 409 -21.58 -19.48 -14.92
C PRO A 409 -21.50 -17.95 -14.79
N PHE A 410 -21.63 -17.44 -13.58
CA PHE A 410 -21.50 -16.02 -13.26
C PHE A 410 -20.96 -15.81 -11.85
N LEU A 411 -20.32 -14.66 -11.64
CA LEU A 411 -19.86 -14.20 -10.33
C LEU A 411 -20.38 -12.78 -10.06
N ASN A 412 -20.80 -12.51 -8.82
CA ASN A 412 -21.16 -11.16 -8.38
C ASN A 412 -20.09 -10.63 -7.41
N CYS A 413 -19.76 -9.34 -7.52
CA CYS A 413 -18.89 -8.69 -6.53
C CYS A 413 -19.69 -8.31 -5.28
N LEU A 414 -19.38 -8.96 -4.15
CA LEU A 414 -20.11 -8.84 -2.89
C LEU A 414 -19.61 -7.65 -2.05
N LYS A 415 -20.37 -7.29 -1.01
CA LYS A 415 -20.01 -6.25 -0.04
C LYS A 415 -18.77 -6.57 0.80
N THR A 416 -18.34 -7.83 0.80
CA THR A 416 -17.11 -8.29 1.45
C THR A 416 -15.87 -8.05 0.60
N ALA A 417 -15.99 -7.28 -0.49
CA ALA A 417 -14.96 -7.13 -1.52
C ALA A 417 -14.49 -8.46 -2.13
N ASN A 418 -15.30 -9.52 -2.08
CA ASN A 418 -14.99 -10.82 -2.67
C ASN A 418 -16.01 -11.22 -3.72
N TRP A 419 -15.57 -12.04 -4.68
CA TRP A 419 -16.46 -12.69 -5.63
C TRP A 419 -17.37 -13.70 -4.92
N SER A 420 -18.57 -13.90 -5.44
CA SER A 420 -19.56 -14.82 -4.88
C SER A 420 -19.13 -16.29 -4.87
N ASP A 421 -18.16 -16.67 -5.71
CA ASP A 421 -17.63 -18.02 -5.85
C ASP A 421 -16.23 -17.95 -6.51
N ALA A 422 -15.56 -19.09 -6.64
CA ALA A 422 -14.29 -19.22 -7.34
C ALA A 422 -14.45 -19.06 -8.87
N THR A 423 -13.40 -18.56 -9.53
CA THR A 423 -13.37 -18.43 -10.99
C THR A 423 -13.55 -19.81 -11.66
N PRO A 424 -14.51 -19.98 -12.58
CA PRO A 424 -14.72 -21.25 -13.26
C PRO A 424 -13.60 -21.54 -14.27
N THR A 425 -13.49 -22.79 -14.72
CA THR A 425 -12.52 -23.21 -15.73
C THR A 425 -13.20 -23.72 -17.00
N CYS A 426 -12.57 -23.47 -18.15
CA CYS A 426 -12.95 -24.11 -19.41
C CYS A 426 -12.09 -25.34 -19.62
N ASN A 427 -12.71 -26.51 -19.56
CA ASN A 427 -12.05 -27.80 -19.76
C ASN A 427 -12.40 -28.34 -21.15
N PRO A 428 -11.44 -28.96 -21.86
CA PRO A 428 -11.72 -29.56 -23.16
C PRO A 428 -12.77 -30.65 -23.00
N ILE A 429 -13.71 -30.69 -23.94
CA ILE A 429 -14.69 -31.77 -24.03
C ILE A 429 -13.98 -32.97 -24.64
N SER A 430 -14.01 -34.10 -23.95
CA SER A 430 -13.48 -35.36 -24.44
C SER A 430 -14.52 -36.47 -24.34
N CYS A 431 -14.56 -37.31 -25.36
CA CYS A 431 -15.32 -38.54 -25.37
C CYS A 431 -14.60 -39.62 -24.58
N ARG A 432 -15.36 -40.60 -24.08
CA ARG A 432 -14.77 -41.79 -23.47
C ARG A 432 -13.96 -42.55 -24.53
N PRO A 433 -12.86 -43.23 -24.13
CA PRO A 433 -12.10 -44.06 -25.05
C PRO A 433 -13.01 -45.02 -25.84
N PRO A 434 -12.85 -45.10 -27.17
CA PRO A 434 -13.69 -45.93 -28.02
C PRO A 434 -13.47 -47.40 -27.70
N VAL A 435 -14.55 -48.18 -27.65
CA VAL A 435 -14.48 -49.62 -27.41
C VAL A 435 -14.28 -50.33 -28.75
N ALA A 436 -13.26 -51.19 -28.83
CA ALA A 436 -13.03 -52.00 -30.02
C ALA A 436 -14.15 -53.05 -30.20
N PRO A 437 -14.68 -53.22 -31.42
CA PRO A 437 -15.66 -54.26 -31.69
C PRO A 437 -15.04 -55.65 -31.54
N VAL A 438 -15.84 -56.63 -31.15
CA VAL A 438 -15.41 -58.04 -31.11
C VAL A 438 -14.96 -58.46 -32.51
N ASN A 439 -13.79 -59.08 -32.62
CA ASN A 439 -13.13 -59.41 -33.90
C ASN A 439 -12.82 -58.19 -34.78
N GLY A 440 -12.56 -57.04 -34.17
CA GLY A 440 -12.02 -55.85 -34.84
C GLY A 440 -11.14 -55.02 -33.94
N ARG A 441 -10.69 -53.87 -34.44
CA ARG A 441 -9.81 -52.93 -33.73
C ARG A 441 -10.15 -51.48 -34.12
N VAL A 442 -9.75 -50.55 -33.25
CA VAL A 442 -9.77 -49.12 -33.52
C VAL A 442 -8.42 -48.73 -34.11
N LEU A 443 -8.41 -47.99 -35.22
CA LEU A 443 -7.19 -47.63 -35.94
C LEU A 443 -6.50 -46.38 -35.39
N ASP A 444 -7.23 -45.47 -34.74
CA ASP A 444 -6.70 -44.23 -34.17
C ASP A 444 -7.01 -44.12 -32.67
N THR A 445 -5.99 -43.87 -31.86
CA THR A 445 -6.06 -43.76 -30.39
C THR A 445 -5.72 -42.34 -29.94
N GLY A 446 -6.23 -41.34 -30.65
CA GLY A 446 -6.05 -39.92 -30.37
C GLY A 446 -6.52 -39.47 -28.98
N ARG A 447 -6.63 -38.15 -28.79
CA ARG A 447 -6.99 -37.55 -27.49
C ARG A 447 -8.50 -37.57 -27.21
N PHE A 448 -9.30 -38.00 -28.19
CA PHE A 448 -10.76 -38.10 -28.15
C PHE A 448 -11.42 -36.78 -27.79
N LEU A 449 -10.84 -35.66 -28.24
CA LEU A 449 -11.38 -34.33 -28.03
C LEU A 449 -12.58 -34.09 -28.97
N ALA A 450 -13.46 -33.16 -28.61
CA ALA A 450 -14.56 -32.76 -29.49
C ALA A 450 -14.04 -32.39 -30.89
N GLY A 451 -14.62 -33.00 -31.92
CA GLY A 451 -14.19 -32.90 -33.32
C GLY A 451 -13.24 -34.01 -33.79
N ASP A 452 -12.55 -34.72 -32.88
CA ASP A 452 -11.72 -35.89 -33.24
C ASP A 452 -12.61 -37.01 -33.78
N PHE A 453 -12.07 -37.83 -34.68
CA PHE A 453 -12.75 -39.01 -35.19
C PHE A 453 -11.93 -40.28 -34.96
N VAL A 454 -12.62 -41.41 -34.88
CA VAL A 454 -12.02 -42.73 -34.76
C VAL A 454 -12.52 -43.61 -35.87
N GLN A 455 -11.63 -44.43 -36.42
CA GLN A 455 -11.96 -45.38 -37.47
C GLN A 455 -11.89 -46.80 -36.94
N TYR A 456 -12.92 -47.60 -37.25
CA TYR A 456 -13.03 -49.00 -36.90
C TYR A 456 -12.67 -49.88 -38.08
N THR A 457 -12.02 -51.00 -37.81
CA THR A 457 -11.75 -52.05 -38.80
C THR A 457 -11.99 -53.42 -38.21
N CYS A 458 -12.31 -54.40 -39.06
CA CYS A 458 -12.49 -55.77 -38.65
C CYS A 458 -11.21 -56.59 -38.89
N SER A 459 -11.01 -57.60 -38.07
CA SER A 459 -9.96 -58.59 -38.25
C SER A 459 -10.23 -59.44 -39.49
N ALA A 460 -9.19 -60.11 -40.01
CA ALA A 460 -9.33 -60.97 -41.18
C ALA A 460 -10.51 -61.97 -41.06
N GLY A 461 -11.21 -62.19 -42.17
CA GLY A 461 -12.40 -63.05 -42.23
C GLY A 461 -13.67 -62.43 -41.64
N HIS A 462 -13.67 -61.14 -41.33
CA HIS A 462 -14.83 -60.39 -40.84
C HIS A 462 -15.01 -59.09 -41.62
N VAL A 463 -16.27 -58.70 -41.81
CA VAL A 463 -16.65 -57.46 -42.48
C VAL A 463 -17.42 -56.55 -41.53
N ILE A 464 -17.27 -55.25 -41.74
CA ILE A 464 -17.86 -54.23 -40.87
C ILE A 464 -19.35 -54.02 -41.21
N VAL A 465 -20.19 -54.02 -40.19
CA VAL A 465 -21.64 -53.76 -40.29
C VAL A 465 -21.98 -52.57 -39.38
N GLY A 466 -22.34 -51.46 -40.01
CA GLY A 466 -22.56 -50.16 -39.37
C GLY A 466 -21.59 -49.09 -39.87
N GLU A 467 -21.58 -47.93 -39.21
CA GLU A 467 -20.67 -46.83 -39.54
C GLU A 467 -19.23 -47.16 -39.13
N SER A 468 -18.29 -47.01 -40.06
CA SER A 468 -16.88 -47.30 -39.82
C SER A 468 -16.12 -46.14 -39.17
N VAL A 469 -16.74 -44.97 -39.06
CA VAL A 469 -16.17 -43.75 -38.47
C VAL A 469 -17.13 -43.17 -37.44
N ALA A 470 -16.62 -42.82 -36.27
CA ALA A 470 -17.36 -42.07 -35.25
C ALA A 470 -16.62 -40.77 -34.90
N ILE A 471 -17.35 -39.68 -34.72
CA ILE A 471 -16.81 -38.34 -34.40
C ILE A 471 -17.20 -37.98 -32.97
N CYS A 472 -16.27 -37.44 -32.20
CA CYS A 472 -16.56 -36.97 -30.85
C CYS A 472 -17.34 -35.65 -30.91
N THR A 473 -18.56 -35.64 -30.37
CA THR A 473 -19.41 -34.45 -30.35
C THR A 473 -18.97 -33.45 -29.28
N ASP A 474 -19.47 -32.22 -29.38
CA ASP A 474 -19.36 -31.17 -28.36
C ASP A 474 -20.11 -31.50 -27.05
N HIS A 475 -20.90 -32.56 -27.03
CA HIS A 475 -21.49 -33.11 -25.81
C HIS A 475 -20.63 -34.20 -25.15
N GLY A 476 -19.47 -34.55 -25.72
CA GLY A 476 -18.57 -35.58 -25.18
C GLY A 476 -19.08 -37.00 -25.41
N VAL A 477 -19.91 -37.20 -26.44
CA VAL A 477 -20.46 -38.49 -26.87
C VAL A 477 -20.04 -38.77 -28.32
N TRP A 478 -19.75 -40.02 -28.65
CA TRP A 478 -19.49 -40.42 -30.02
C TRP A 478 -20.75 -40.31 -30.88
N SER A 479 -20.63 -39.76 -32.09
CA SER A 479 -21.74 -39.56 -33.01
C SER A 479 -22.41 -40.86 -33.45
N GLN A 480 -21.67 -41.98 -33.40
CA GLN A 480 -22.12 -43.31 -33.77
C GLN A 480 -21.66 -44.34 -32.72
N PRO A 481 -22.45 -45.39 -32.46
CA PRO A 481 -22.01 -46.52 -31.63
C PRO A 481 -20.95 -47.36 -32.35
N PRO A 482 -20.17 -48.19 -31.62
CA PRO A 482 -19.21 -49.11 -32.24
C PRO A 482 -19.92 -50.07 -33.23
N PRO A 483 -19.35 -50.30 -34.42
CA PRO A 483 -19.93 -51.19 -35.43
C PRO A 483 -19.77 -52.66 -35.03
N LYS A 484 -20.44 -53.58 -35.74
CA LYS A 484 -20.31 -55.02 -35.50
C LYS A 484 -19.45 -55.65 -36.59
N CYS A 485 -18.52 -56.53 -36.22
CA CYS A 485 -17.77 -57.34 -37.18
C CYS A 485 -18.46 -58.69 -37.37
N LYS A 486 -18.95 -58.93 -38.59
CA LYS A 486 -19.65 -60.17 -38.96
C LYS A 486 -18.72 -61.05 -39.77
N ALA A 487 -18.66 -62.34 -39.45
CA ALA A 487 -17.91 -63.31 -40.25
C ALA A 487 -18.48 -63.37 -41.68
N ALA A 488 -17.63 -63.14 -42.67
CA ALA A 488 -18.01 -63.14 -44.09
C ALA A 488 -16.76 -63.30 -44.95
N CYS A 489 -16.94 -63.74 -46.20
CA CYS A 489 -15.85 -63.78 -47.17
C CYS A 489 -15.76 -62.46 -47.92
N GLU A 490 -14.54 -61.92 -48.00
CA GLU A 490 -14.25 -60.77 -48.86
C GLU A 490 -14.37 -61.15 -50.34
N PHE A 491 -14.50 -60.13 -51.19
CA PHE A 491 -14.51 -60.31 -52.63
C PHE A 491 -13.25 -61.08 -53.10
N PRO A 492 -13.40 -62.25 -53.75
CA PRO A 492 -12.26 -63.12 -54.09
C PRO A 492 -11.34 -62.54 -55.18
N GLY A 493 -11.70 -61.39 -55.76
CA GLY A 493 -11.04 -60.78 -56.91
C GLY A 493 -11.71 -61.16 -58.24
N GLU A 494 -11.35 -60.45 -59.30
CA GLU A 494 -11.78 -60.79 -60.66
C GLU A 494 -10.70 -61.61 -61.38
N PRO A 495 -11.06 -62.75 -62.00
CA PRO A 495 -10.11 -63.52 -62.79
C PRO A 495 -9.88 -62.83 -64.14
N SER A 496 -8.65 -62.89 -64.66
CA SER A 496 -8.32 -62.34 -65.99
C SER A 496 -9.20 -62.98 -67.06
N ASN A 497 -9.92 -62.18 -67.84
CA ASN A 497 -10.91 -62.64 -68.84
C ASN A 497 -12.08 -63.46 -68.25
N GLY A 498 -12.50 -63.13 -67.03
CA GLY A 498 -13.74 -63.62 -66.44
C GLY A 498 -14.29 -62.66 -65.40
N GLN A 499 -15.41 -63.05 -64.80
CA GLN A 499 -16.14 -62.27 -63.82
C GLN A 499 -16.73 -63.18 -62.74
N VAL A 500 -16.86 -62.65 -61.53
CA VAL A 500 -17.50 -63.32 -60.40
C VAL A 500 -18.94 -62.82 -60.28
N ILE A 501 -19.91 -63.74 -60.21
CA ILE A 501 -21.35 -63.40 -60.19
C ILE A 501 -22.04 -64.14 -59.03
N PRO A 502 -22.85 -63.46 -58.19
CA PRO A 502 -23.09 -62.02 -58.19
C PRO A 502 -21.88 -61.26 -57.63
N THR A 503 -21.59 -60.05 -58.14
CA THR A 503 -20.54 -59.18 -57.59
C THR A 503 -21.05 -58.46 -56.35
N LYS A 504 -20.51 -58.81 -55.18
CA LYS A 504 -20.74 -58.13 -53.90
C LYS A 504 -19.42 -57.74 -53.25
N PHE A 505 -19.46 -56.71 -52.40
CA PHE A 505 -18.32 -56.32 -51.57
C PHE A 505 -17.96 -57.37 -50.51
N HIS A 506 -18.96 -58.14 -50.05
CA HIS A 506 -18.80 -59.25 -49.11
C HIS A 506 -19.88 -60.31 -49.34
N TYR A 507 -19.61 -61.52 -48.86
CA TYR A 507 -20.51 -62.66 -48.98
C TYR A 507 -20.71 -63.33 -47.63
N ASP A 508 -21.96 -63.55 -47.28
CA ASP A 508 -22.33 -64.19 -46.02
C ASP A 508 -21.88 -65.66 -46.00
N ILE A 509 -21.66 -66.21 -44.80
CA ILE A 509 -21.30 -67.61 -44.62
C ILE A 509 -22.35 -68.51 -45.29
N GLY A 510 -21.90 -69.42 -46.15
CA GLY A 510 -22.73 -70.32 -46.93
C GLY A 510 -23.11 -69.79 -48.32
N GLU A 511 -22.94 -68.49 -48.61
CA GLU A 511 -23.20 -67.93 -49.94
C GLU A 511 -22.24 -68.50 -50.99
N VAL A 512 -22.73 -68.55 -52.23
CA VAL A 512 -22.02 -69.15 -53.36
C VAL A 512 -21.89 -68.12 -54.46
N VAL A 513 -20.68 -68.02 -55.01
CA VAL A 513 -20.41 -67.26 -56.23
C VAL A 513 -20.04 -68.20 -57.37
N MET A 514 -20.44 -67.82 -58.57
CA MET A 514 -20.10 -68.50 -59.81
C MET A 514 -19.10 -67.67 -60.59
N VAL A 515 -18.05 -68.30 -61.07
CA VAL A 515 -17.06 -67.67 -61.94
C VAL A 515 -17.42 -67.96 -63.39
N GLY A 516 -17.67 -66.90 -64.16
CA GLY A 516 -17.92 -66.98 -65.61
C GLY A 516 -16.69 -66.49 -66.36
N CYS A 517 -16.21 -67.24 -67.36
CA CYS A 517 -15.19 -66.75 -68.27
C CYS A 517 -15.82 -66.03 -69.47
N HIS A 518 -15.15 -65.01 -69.99
CA HIS A 518 -15.57 -64.33 -71.21
C HIS A 518 -15.52 -65.27 -72.42
N PRO A 519 -16.30 -64.98 -73.50
CA PRO A 519 -16.29 -65.79 -74.71
C PRO A 519 -14.87 -66.00 -75.27
N GLY A 520 -14.55 -67.23 -75.69
CA GLY A 520 -13.21 -67.59 -76.16
C GLY A 520 -12.26 -68.10 -75.06
N TYR A 521 -12.72 -68.14 -73.79
CA TYR A 521 -11.95 -68.65 -72.65
C TYR A 521 -12.70 -69.76 -71.93
N ARG A 522 -11.96 -70.75 -71.42
CA ARG A 522 -12.47 -71.83 -70.56
C ARG A 522 -11.94 -71.68 -69.13
N ILE A 523 -12.73 -72.12 -68.17
CA ILE A 523 -12.36 -72.10 -66.76
C ILE A 523 -11.38 -73.23 -66.43
N LEU A 524 -10.34 -72.89 -65.67
CA LEU A 524 -9.37 -73.83 -65.13
C LEU A 524 -9.40 -73.73 -63.59
N GLY A 525 -10.07 -74.71 -62.96
CA GLY A 525 -10.31 -74.75 -61.52
C GLY A 525 -11.80 -74.96 -61.19
N PHE A 526 -12.19 -74.61 -59.96
CA PHE A 526 -13.56 -74.75 -59.50
C PHE A 526 -14.41 -73.53 -59.91
N GLN A 527 -15.49 -73.77 -60.66
CA GLN A 527 -16.39 -72.71 -61.10
C GLN A 527 -17.26 -72.13 -59.98
N ARG A 528 -17.53 -72.94 -58.96
CA ARG A 528 -18.42 -72.62 -57.84
C ARG A 528 -17.58 -72.45 -56.59
N LEU A 529 -17.55 -71.24 -56.03
CA LEU A 529 -16.87 -70.95 -54.77
C LEU A 529 -17.93 -70.69 -53.71
N GLN A 530 -17.83 -71.39 -52.58
CA GLN A 530 -18.73 -71.19 -51.44
C GLN A 530 -17.96 -70.55 -50.28
N CYS A 531 -18.56 -69.55 -49.64
CA CYS A 531 -18.02 -68.99 -48.41
C CYS A 531 -18.23 -69.99 -47.27
N THR A 532 -17.14 -70.52 -46.72
CA THR A 532 -17.19 -71.55 -45.68
C THR A 532 -17.38 -70.94 -44.29
N SER A 533 -17.66 -71.77 -43.28
CA SER A 533 -17.76 -71.34 -41.88
C SER A 533 -16.45 -70.79 -41.29
N SER A 534 -15.32 -70.97 -41.97
CA SER A 534 -14.03 -70.38 -41.59
C SER A 534 -13.77 -69.00 -42.22
N SER A 535 -14.79 -68.39 -42.85
CA SER A 535 -14.66 -67.13 -43.59
C SER A 535 -13.62 -67.17 -44.71
N HIS A 536 -13.44 -68.35 -45.31
CA HIS A 536 -12.58 -68.56 -46.47
C HIS A 536 -13.40 -69.15 -47.61
N TRP A 537 -12.95 -68.90 -48.84
CA TRP A 537 -13.54 -69.53 -50.02
C TRP A 537 -13.22 -71.02 -50.04
N SER A 538 -14.20 -71.85 -50.40
CA SER A 538 -14.07 -73.31 -50.52
C SER A 538 -12.98 -73.74 -51.50
N SER A 539 -12.55 -72.85 -52.39
CA SER A 539 -11.52 -73.06 -53.40
C SER A 539 -10.89 -71.71 -53.79
N PRO A 540 -9.62 -71.68 -54.24
CA PRO A 540 -8.98 -70.45 -54.73
C PRO A 540 -9.64 -69.95 -56.02
N LEU A 541 -9.45 -68.66 -56.32
CA LEU A 541 -9.98 -68.04 -57.54
C LEU A 541 -9.44 -68.77 -58.79
N PRO A 542 -10.31 -69.30 -59.68
CA PRO A 542 -9.91 -70.05 -60.86
C PRO A 542 -9.43 -69.12 -61.98
N HIS A 543 -8.68 -69.65 -62.94
CA HIS A 543 -8.13 -68.86 -64.06
C HIS A 543 -8.91 -69.13 -65.34
N CYS A 544 -9.18 -68.09 -66.14
CA CYS A 544 -9.74 -68.24 -67.47
C CYS A 544 -8.61 -68.27 -68.52
N ARG A 545 -8.51 -69.37 -69.28
CA ARG A 545 -7.49 -69.56 -70.33
C ARG A 545 -8.14 -69.65 -71.70
N PRO A 546 -7.52 -69.10 -72.77
CA PRO A 546 -8.07 -69.18 -74.11
C PRO A 546 -8.19 -70.64 -74.56
N TYR A 547 -9.16 -70.94 -75.43
CA TYR A 547 -9.21 -72.24 -76.09
C TYR A 547 -7.94 -72.45 -76.93
N LEU A 548 -7.28 -73.60 -76.76
CA LEU A 548 -6.20 -73.99 -77.67
C LEU A 548 -6.85 -74.36 -79.00
N ILE A 549 -6.68 -73.53 -80.02
CA ILE A 549 -7.01 -73.89 -81.39
C ILE A 549 -5.94 -74.89 -81.81
N GLN A 550 -6.29 -76.18 -81.92
CA GLN A 550 -5.48 -77.13 -82.65
C GLN A 550 -5.62 -76.77 -84.14
N SER A 551 -4.58 -76.17 -84.70
CA SER A 551 -4.41 -75.96 -86.14
C SER A 551 -4.12 -77.28 -86.85
#